data_AF-A0A821LDU4-F1
#
_entry.id   AF-A0A821LDU4-F1
#
_cell.length_a   1.000
_cell.length_b   1.000
_cell.length_c   1.000
_cell.angle_alpha   90.00
_cell.angle_beta   90.00
_cell.angle_gamma   90.00
#
_symmetry.space_group_name_H-M   'P 1'
#
loop_
_entity.id
_entity.type
_entity.pdbx_description
1 polymer ?
#
loop_
_entity_poly.entity_id
_entity_poly.type
_entity_poly.pdbx_seq_one_letter_code
_entity_poly.pdbx_strand_id
1 'polypeptide(L)'
;MLTSLSIGNVPFSKKNVFCFDSESFRYLVARQNNIRFDNNEKEEYERSWKTSVSESKRLIDYMHKDVTVYRIDNSLQSMKHAQFTILGMVRPILETMRNILRNLLLKKFYPSEASIELHPKVLDHPIT
;
A
#
# COMPACT_ATOMS: atom_id res chain seq x y z
N MET A 1 20.68 11.71 15.44
CA MET A 1 20.14 13.01 15.00
C MET A 1 19.86 12.93 13.51
N LEU A 2 18.59 12.95 13.10
CA LEU A 2 18.26 13.13 11.69
C LEU A 2 18.48 14.61 11.42
N THR A 3 19.64 14.96 10.84
CA THR A 3 19.82 16.27 10.22
C THR A 3 18.65 16.46 9.28
N SER A 4 17.80 17.45 9.58
CA SER A 4 16.75 17.89 8.67
C SER A 4 17.40 18.01 7.30
N LEU A 5 16.98 17.17 6.34
CA LEU A 5 17.35 17.33 4.95
C LEU A 5 17.02 18.79 4.63
N SER A 6 18.03 19.65 4.48
CA SER A 6 17.80 20.96 3.91
C SER A 6 17.23 20.63 2.55
N ILE A 7 15.93 20.82 2.37
CA ILE A 7 15.27 20.73 1.08
C ILE A 7 15.97 21.79 0.26
N GLY A 8 17.02 21.37 -0.45
CA GLY A 8 17.80 22.24 -1.32
C GLY A 8 16.81 22.82 -2.32
N ASN A 9 16.96 24.12 -2.61
CA ASN A 9 16.10 24.93 -3.48
C ASN A 9 15.33 24.11 -4.52
N VAL A 10 14.15 23.58 -4.17
CA VAL A 10 13.24 22.96 -5.13
C VAL A 10 12.53 24.13 -5.80
N PRO A 11 12.78 24.41 -7.08
CA PRO A 11 12.24 25.59 -7.74
C PRO A 11 10.71 25.47 -7.80
N PHE A 12 9.96 26.42 -7.28
CA PHE A 12 8.49 26.42 -7.37
C PHE A 12 8.06 27.00 -8.72
N SER A 13 7.53 26.17 -9.61
CA SER A 13 7.11 26.57 -10.96
C SER A 13 5.90 25.77 -11.43
N LYS A 14 5.22 26.24 -12.49
CA LYS A 14 4.11 25.47 -13.09
C LYS A 14 4.50 24.07 -13.56
N LYS A 15 5.79 23.78 -13.76
CA LYS A 15 6.26 22.46 -14.19
C LYS A 15 6.18 21.41 -13.09
N ASN A 16 6.36 21.80 -11.83
CA ASN A 16 6.43 20.88 -10.68
C ASN A 16 5.32 21.10 -9.64
N VAL A 17 4.33 21.93 -9.96
CA VAL A 17 3.07 22.03 -9.23
C VAL A 17 2.06 21.13 -9.92
N PHE A 18 1.26 20.38 -9.16
CA PHE A 18 0.20 19.52 -9.69
C PHE A 18 -1.02 19.67 -8.79
N CYS A 19 -2.19 19.89 -9.38
CA CYS A 19 -3.42 20.13 -8.65
C CYS A 19 -4.36 18.94 -8.79
N PHE A 20 -4.72 18.31 -7.68
CA PHE A 20 -5.67 17.20 -7.66
C PHE A 20 -6.91 17.62 -6.91
N ASP A 21 -8.07 17.30 -7.48
CA ASP A 21 -9.35 17.50 -6.83
C ASP A 21 -9.98 16.14 -6.46
N SER A 22 -10.63 16.11 -5.31
CA SER A 22 -11.25 14.92 -4.73
C SER A 22 -12.75 14.80 -5.04
N GLU A 23 -13.35 15.81 -5.68
CA GLU A 23 -14.79 15.81 -5.98
C GLU A 23 -15.22 14.63 -6.86
N SER A 24 -14.36 14.22 -7.80
CA SER A 24 -14.63 13.05 -8.64
C SER A 24 -14.73 11.74 -7.86
N PHE A 25 -13.95 11.54 -6.80
CA PHE A 25 -14.09 10.39 -5.90
C PHE A 25 -15.36 10.48 -5.04
N ARG A 26 -15.69 11.68 -4.55
CA ARG A 26 -16.93 11.93 -3.81
C ARG A 26 -18.16 11.63 -4.65
N TYR A 27 -18.15 12.01 -5.93
CA TYR A 27 -19.19 11.67 -6.89
C TYR A 27 -19.39 10.15 -7.03
N LEU A 28 -18.29 9.38 -7.14
CA LEU A 28 -18.37 7.91 -7.24
C LEU A 28 -19.00 7.28 -5.98
N VAL A 29 -18.61 7.75 -4.79
CA VAL A 29 -19.18 7.28 -3.52
C VAL A 29 -20.66 7.66 -3.41
N ALA A 30 -21.02 8.88 -3.76
CA ALA A 30 -22.41 9.35 -3.72
C ALA A 30 -23.30 8.57 -4.70
N ARG A 31 -22.79 8.27 -5.89
CA ARG A 31 -23.44 7.36 -6.87
C ARG A 31 -23.66 5.96 -6.31
N GLN A 32 -22.68 5.39 -5.61
CA GLN A 32 -22.81 4.10 -4.95
C GLN A 32 -23.91 4.10 -3.87
N ASN A 33 -24.12 5.25 -3.21
CA ASN A 33 -25.17 5.46 -2.21
C ASN A 33 -26.51 5.94 -2.83
N ASN A 34 -26.70 5.82 -4.15
CA ASN A 34 -27.91 6.24 -4.87
C ASN A 34 -28.28 7.72 -4.73
N ILE A 35 -27.32 8.59 -4.42
CA ILE A 35 -27.52 10.04 -4.40
C ILE A 35 -27.62 10.54 -5.85
N ARG A 36 -28.67 11.32 -6.14
CA ARG A 36 -28.91 11.89 -7.46
C ARG A 36 -28.34 13.30 -7.53
N PHE A 37 -27.75 13.60 -8.67
CA PHE A 37 -27.19 14.90 -9.00
C PHE A 37 -27.91 15.47 -10.22
N ASP A 38 -28.03 16.79 -10.25
CA ASP A 38 -28.50 17.49 -11.44
C ASP A 38 -27.44 17.43 -12.57
N ASN A 39 -27.77 18.00 -13.73
CA ASN A 39 -26.84 17.96 -14.86
C ASN A 39 -25.64 18.90 -14.68
N ASN A 40 -25.82 20.03 -13.99
CA ASN A 40 -24.75 21.01 -13.76
C ASN A 40 -23.70 20.45 -12.80
N GLU A 41 -24.14 19.80 -11.72
CA GLU A 41 -23.28 19.11 -10.75
C GLU A 41 -22.47 18.01 -11.42
N LYS A 42 -23.09 17.20 -12.30
CA LYS A 42 -22.38 16.17 -13.07
C LYS A 42 -21.29 16.74 -13.96
N GLU A 43 -21.57 17.84 -14.66
CA GLU A 43 -20.57 18.51 -15.50
C GLU A 43 -19.38 19.00 -14.67
N GLU A 44 -19.62 19.51 -13.47
CA GLU A 44 -18.56 19.95 -12.56
C GLU A 44 -17.71 18.76 -12.08
N TYR A 45 -18.34 17.65 -11.67
CA TYR A 45 -17.62 16.43 -11.29
C TYR A 45 -16.81 15.84 -12.46
N GLU A 46 -17.36 15.90 -13.68
CA GLU A 46 -16.65 15.45 -14.88
C GLU A 46 -15.45 16.35 -15.20
N ARG A 47 -15.60 17.68 -15.04
CA ARG A 47 -14.50 18.64 -15.22
C ARG A 47 -13.39 18.42 -14.18
N SER A 48 -13.77 18.20 -12.93
CA SER A 48 -12.86 17.84 -11.83
C SER A 48 -12.07 16.55 -12.15
N TRP A 49 -12.76 15.51 -12.62
CA TRP A 49 -12.14 14.26 -13.04
C TRP A 49 -11.14 14.45 -14.18
N LYS A 50 -11.55 15.13 -15.26
CA LYS A 50 -10.68 15.41 -16.42
C LYS A 50 -9.41 16.16 -16.01
N THR A 51 -9.55 17.15 -15.13
CA THR A 51 -8.43 17.93 -14.61
C THR A 51 -7.48 17.03 -13.82
N SER A 52 -7.99 16.29 -12.84
CA SER A 52 -7.18 15.40 -11.99
C SER A 52 -6.45 14.32 -12.79
N VAL A 53 -7.10 13.74 -13.81
CA VAL A 53 -6.46 12.77 -14.73
C VAL A 53 -5.35 13.42 -15.55
N SER A 54 -5.57 14.63 -16.08
CA SER A 54 -4.54 15.35 -16.84
C SER A 54 -3.34 15.70 -15.96
N GLU A 55 -3.58 16.15 -14.74
CA GLU A 55 -2.53 16.52 -13.78
C GLU A 55 -1.75 15.28 -13.32
N SER A 56 -2.42 14.13 -13.18
CA SER A 56 -1.79 12.84 -12.89
C SER A 56 -0.84 12.41 -14.01
N LYS A 57 -1.27 12.54 -15.27
CA LYS A 57 -0.41 12.27 -16.43
C LYS A 57 0.79 13.21 -16.46
N ARG A 58 0.57 14.51 -16.20
CA ARG A 58 1.66 15.50 -16.13
C ARG A 58 2.67 15.16 -15.04
N LEU A 59 2.20 14.70 -13.87
CA LEU A 59 3.06 14.27 -12.78
C LEU A 59 3.94 13.08 -13.19
N ILE A 60 3.35 12.06 -13.81
CA ILE A 60 4.09 10.89 -14.31
C ILE A 60 5.13 11.31 -15.35
N ASP A 61 4.73 12.14 -16.32
CA ASP A 61 5.65 12.67 -17.34
C ASP A 61 6.80 13.46 -16.72
N TYR A 62 6.51 14.33 -15.74
CA TYR A 62 7.51 15.11 -15.03
C TYR A 62 8.50 14.21 -14.28
N MET A 63 8.00 13.17 -13.59
CA MET A 63 8.84 12.20 -12.90
C MET A 63 9.78 11.44 -13.86
N HIS A 64 9.33 11.13 -15.07
CA HIS A 64 10.15 10.44 -16.06
C HIS A 64 11.15 11.32 -16.79
N LYS A 65 10.78 12.58 -17.08
CA LYS A 65 11.56 13.46 -17.97
C LYS A 65 12.42 14.46 -17.23
N ASP A 66 11.90 15.06 -16.17
CA ASP A 66 12.48 16.25 -15.55
C ASP A 66 13.09 15.96 -14.18
N VAL A 67 12.66 14.89 -13.50
CA VAL A 67 13.23 14.48 -12.22
C VAL A 67 14.48 13.66 -12.46
N THR A 68 15.64 14.20 -12.09
CA THR A 68 16.87 13.40 -12.00
C THR A 68 16.66 12.36 -10.90
N VAL A 69 16.72 11.08 -11.25
CA VAL A 69 16.64 9.98 -10.27
C VAL A 69 17.67 10.28 -9.19
N TYR A 70 17.20 10.52 -7.96
CA TYR A 70 18.08 10.62 -6.81
C TYR A 70 18.84 9.31 -6.72
N ARG A 71 20.13 9.33 -7.08
CA ARG A 71 21.01 8.18 -6.95
C ARG A 71 21.23 7.95 -5.47
N ILE A 72 20.37 7.11 -4.89
CA ILE A 72 20.60 6.53 -3.58
C ILE A 72 21.91 5.75 -3.71
N ASP A 73 22.95 6.15 -2.97
CA ASP A 73 24.18 5.38 -2.93
C ASP A 73 23.89 3.94 -2.48
N ASN A 74 24.74 2.99 -2.91
CA ASN A 74 24.53 1.57 -2.60
C ASN A 74 24.43 1.34 -1.08
N SER A 75 25.06 2.17 -0.26
CA SER A 75 24.98 2.13 1.20
C SER A 75 23.60 2.45 1.76
N LEU A 76 22.93 3.50 1.28
CA LEU A 76 21.62 3.94 1.72
C LEU A 76 20.53 3.00 1.18
N GLN A 77 20.70 2.46 -0.03
CA GLN A 77 19.85 1.37 -0.53
C GLN A 77 19.96 0.13 0.35
N SER A 78 21.18 -0.27 0.71
CA SER A 78 21.43 -1.40 1.60
C SER A 78 20.78 -1.21 2.98
N MET A 79 20.90 -0.01 3.57
CA MET A 79 20.27 0.28 4.86
C MET A 79 18.74 0.27 4.80
N LYS A 80 18.14 0.88 3.76
CA LYS A 80 16.68 0.86 3.56
C LYS A 80 16.19 -0.56 3.31
N HIS A 81 16.90 -1.32 2.50
CA HIS A 81 16.60 -2.72 2.26
C HIS A 81 16.65 -3.54 3.56
N ALA A 82 17.70 -3.38 4.38
CA ALA A 82 17.78 -4.02 5.69
C ALA A 82 16.60 -3.66 6.60
N GLN A 83 16.18 -2.38 6.64
CA GLN A 83 14.99 -1.95 7.40
C GLN A 83 13.72 -2.65 6.92
N PHE A 84 13.49 -2.70 5.61
CA PHE A 84 12.33 -3.39 5.04
C PHE A 84 12.36 -4.89 5.33
N THR A 85 13.53 -5.51 5.24
CA THR A 85 13.73 -6.93 5.57
C THR A 85 13.39 -7.20 7.04
N ILE A 86 13.89 -6.39 7.97
CA ILE A 86 13.56 -6.51 9.39
C ILE A 86 12.05 -6.38 9.62
N LEU A 87 11.42 -5.36 9.04
CA LEU A 87 9.96 -5.17 9.16
C LEU A 87 9.18 -6.34 8.58
N GLY A 88 9.60 -6.86 7.42
CA GLY A 88 9.01 -8.03 6.78
C GLY A 88 9.18 -9.32 7.61
N MET A 89 10.24 -9.42 8.42
CA MET A 89 10.50 -10.56 9.29
C MET A 89 9.67 -10.58 10.58
N VAL A 90 9.15 -9.44 11.04
CA VAL A 90 8.38 -9.37 12.29
C VAL A 90 7.19 -10.32 12.27
N ARG A 91 6.38 -10.29 11.20
CA ARG A 91 5.20 -11.16 11.08
C ARG A 91 5.55 -12.66 11.10
N PRO A 92 6.43 -13.19 10.23
CA PRO A 92 6.74 -14.62 10.23
C PRO A 92 7.39 -15.08 11.54
N ILE A 93 8.19 -14.24 12.21
CA ILE A 93 8.74 -14.56 13.53
C ILE A 93 7.61 -14.72 14.56
N LEU A 94 6.68 -13.77 14.62
CA LEU A 94 5.54 -13.84 15.55
C LEU A 94 4.63 -15.04 15.26
N GLU A 95 4.41 -15.37 13.99
CA GLU A 95 3.64 -16.56 13.60
C GLU A 95 4.36 -17.86 14.01
N THR A 96 5.69 -17.90 13.86
CA THR A 96 6.52 -19.03 14.30
C THR A 96 6.46 -19.20 15.82
N MET A 97 6.62 -18.11 16.57
CA MET A 97 6.52 -18.12 18.04
C MET A 97 5.15 -18.61 18.50
N ARG A 98 4.07 -18.11 17.87
CA ARG A 98 2.70 -18.56 18.14
C ARG A 98 2.53 -20.06 17.89
N ASN A 99 3.06 -20.57 16.77
CA ASN A 99 2.96 -21.99 16.43
C ASN A 99 3.73 -22.88 17.41
N ILE A 100 4.93 -22.47 17.83
CA ILE A 100 5.72 -23.17 18.85
C ILE A 100 4.95 -23.24 20.17
N LEU A 101 4.42 -22.11 20.65
CA LEU A 101 3.65 -22.05 21.89
C LEU A 101 2.39 -22.93 21.82
N ARG A 102 1.67 -22.88 20.69
CA ARG A 102 0.51 -23.73 20.45
C ARG A 102 0.87 -25.22 20.54
N ASN A 103 1.96 -25.63 19.89
CA ASN A 103 2.40 -27.02 19.89
C ASN A 103 2.81 -27.50 21.29
N LEU A 104 3.46 -26.65 22.09
CA LEU A 104 3.79 -26.97 23.49
C LEU A 104 2.53 -27.17 24.34
N LEU A 105 1.51 -26.32 24.18
CA LEU A 105 0.23 -26.48 24.88
C LEU A 105 -0.47 -27.76 24.45
N LEU A 106 -0.54 -28.04 23.14
CA LEU A 106 -1.13 -29.27 22.61
C LEU A 106 -0.45 -30.51 23.19
N LYS A 107 0.89 -30.54 23.23
CA LYS A 107 1.64 -31.63 23.85
C LYS A 107 1.34 -31.79 25.35
N LYS A 108 1.16 -30.69 26.08
CA LYS A 108 0.85 -30.71 27.52
C LYS A 108 -0.56 -31.25 27.81
N PHE A 109 -1.55 -30.83 27.03
CA PHE A 109 -2.96 -31.19 27.26
C PHE A 109 -3.39 -32.47 26.56
N TYR A 110 -2.71 -32.88 25.49
CA TYR A 110 -3.01 -34.08 24.71
C TYR A 110 -1.72 -34.90 24.48
N PRO A 111 -1.27 -35.69 25.49
CA PRO A 111 0.00 -36.41 25.44
C PRO A 111 0.03 -37.62 24.49
N SER A 112 -1.12 -38.02 23.95
CA SER A 112 -1.29 -39.26 23.16
C SER A 112 -1.13 -39.01 21.65
N GLU A 113 -0.06 -39.59 21.08
CA GLU A 113 0.25 -39.98 19.68
C GLU A 113 -0.55 -39.43 18.47
N ALA A 114 -1.06 -38.21 18.48
CA ALA A 114 -1.52 -37.58 17.25
C ALA A 114 -0.38 -36.74 16.65
N SER A 115 0.37 -37.32 15.72
CA SER A 115 1.15 -36.55 14.75
C SER A 115 0.26 -35.43 14.21
N ILE A 116 0.63 -34.17 14.48
CA ILE A 116 -0.08 -33.03 13.89
C ILE A 116 0.33 -33.00 12.42
N GLU A 117 -0.51 -33.56 11.55
CA GLU A 117 -0.33 -33.49 10.10
C GLU A 117 -0.46 -32.02 9.65
N LEU A 118 0.65 -31.43 9.21
CA LEU A 118 0.71 -30.04 8.73
C LEU A 118 0.41 -29.89 7.23
N HIS A 119 -0.03 -30.97 6.57
CA HIS A 119 -0.49 -30.89 5.18
C HIS A 119 -2.02 -30.73 5.13
N PRO A 120 -2.55 -29.98 4.15
CA PRO A 120 -3.99 -29.94 3.90
C PRO A 120 -4.52 -31.35 3.68
N LYS A 121 -5.63 -31.73 4.34
CA LYS A 121 -6.37 -32.93 3.99
C LYS A 121 -7.24 -32.59 2.78
N VAL A 122 -7.00 -33.29 1.67
CA VAL A 122 -7.93 -33.27 0.54
C VAL A 122 -9.20 -33.95 1.04
N LEU A 123 -10.29 -33.18 1.15
CA LEU A 123 -11.60 -33.72 1.47
C LEU A 123 -12.08 -34.45 0.21
N ASP A 124 -12.15 -35.78 0.25
CA ASP A 124 -12.56 -36.57 -0.91
C ASP A 124 -13.98 -36.22 -1.37
N HIS A 125 -14.82 -35.64 -0.51
CA HIS A 125 -16.17 -35.19 -0.86
C HIS A 125 -16.44 -33.76 -0.35
N PRO A 126 -17.18 -32.94 -1.13
CA PRO A 126 -17.57 -31.60 -0.70
C PRO A 126 -18.50 -31.69 0.51
N ILE A 127 -18.20 -30.87 1.52
CA ILE A 127 -19.04 -30.70 2.70
C ILE A 127 -20.35 -30.09 2.21
N THR A 128 -21.43 -30.85 2.37
CA THR A 128 -22.81 -30.42 2.10
C THR A 128 -23.33 -29.55 3.22
#